data_AF-A0A4V2XWW3-F1
#
_entry.id   AF-A0A4V2XWW3-F1
#
_cell.length_a   1.000
_cell.length_b   1.000
_cell.length_c   1.000
_cell.angle_alpha   90.00
_cell.angle_beta   90.00
_cell.angle_gamma   90.00
#
_symmetry.space_group_name_H-M   'P 1'
#
loop_
_entity.id
_entity.type
_entity.pdbx_description
1 polymer ?
#
loop_
_entity_poly.entity_id
_entity_poly.type
_entity_poly.pdbx_seq_one_letter_code
_entity_poly.pdbx_strand_id
1 'polypeptide(L)'
;MRTRPLYDIAAVLARIGVGVVFMAHGWQKIEAGVTATSESFDGLGVPLPTAAAVYSAFVELLGGAALIAGLGLPITGALLFVDMVGAFVFVHAGEGLFLVDGTTVENGFELVLVLGMASLLFAAGGGGRLTVDQWIVRKRLRRPEDDEGEEDAKSFVESLRQAETKPLPKPARKPSSPRQEKPPSAPRQEKAPAPPEPTDPPAGDTGGKNTGTEDDTLVAGRRKSPRRRRAPGTDPGDTGPT
;
A
#
# COMPACT_ATOMS: atom_id res chain seq x y z
N MET A 1 -12.02 -11.18 -0.09
CA MET A 1 -12.07 -9.87 -0.79
C MET A 1 -13.20 -9.90 -1.81
N ARG A 2 -14.19 -8.99 -1.73
CA ARG A 2 -15.24 -8.88 -2.76
C ARG A 2 -14.59 -8.48 -4.09
N THR A 3 -14.90 -9.21 -5.17
CA THR A 3 -14.54 -8.81 -6.53
C THR A 3 -15.31 -7.54 -6.89
N ARG A 4 -14.61 -6.54 -7.43
CA ARG A 4 -15.20 -5.30 -7.94
C ARG A 4 -14.73 -5.12 -9.38
N PRO A 5 -15.33 -5.86 -10.33
CA PRO A 5 -14.81 -5.91 -11.70
C PRO A 5 -14.76 -4.53 -12.37
N LEU A 6 -15.75 -3.68 -12.10
CA LEU A 6 -15.77 -2.30 -12.59
C LEU A 6 -14.59 -1.46 -12.05
N TYR A 7 -14.26 -1.61 -10.77
CA TYR A 7 -13.11 -0.93 -10.17
C TYR A 7 -11.79 -1.42 -10.77
N ASP A 8 -11.66 -2.74 -10.95
CA ASP A 8 -10.46 -3.34 -11.54
C ASP A 8 -10.24 -2.86 -12.98
N ILE A 9 -11.31 -2.78 -13.79
CA ILE A 9 -11.25 -2.23 -15.16
C ILE A 9 -10.90 -0.73 -15.13
N ALA A 10 -11.58 0.05 -14.29
CA ALA A 10 -11.32 1.48 -14.17
C ALA A 10 -9.88 1.76 -13.75
N ALA A 11 -9.33 0.98 -12.82
CA ALA A 11 -7.95 1.11 -12.37
C ALA A 11 -6.93 0.74 -13.45
N VAL A 12 -7.23 -0.25 -14.31
CA VAL A 12 -6.40 -0.55 -15.50
C VAL A 12 -6.43 0.62 -16.48
N LEU A 13 -7.62 1.14 -16.81
CA LEU A 13 -7.76 2.27 -17.73
C LEU A 13 -7.05 3.53 -17.21
N ALA A 14 -7.18 3.81 -15.90
CA ALA A 14 -6.48 4.91 -15.26
C ALA A 14 -4.95 4.73 -15.35
N ARG A 15 -4.43 3.53 -15.11
CA ARG A 15 -2.99 3.23 -15.28
C ARG A 15 -2.52 3.39 -16.72
N ILE A 16 -3.32 2.96 -17.68
CA ILE A 16 -3.02 3.14 -19.11
C ILE A 16 -2.94 4.63 -19.44
N GLY A 17 -3.96 5.41 -19.10
CA GLY A 17 -3.99 6.84 -19.39
C GLY A 17 -2.83 7.60 -18.75
N VAL A 18 -2.64 7.44 -17.44
CA VAL A 18 -1.57 8.12 -16.69
C VAL A 18 -0.19 7.65 -17.16
N GLY A 19 -0.01 6.35 -17.38
CA GLY A 19 1.25 5.78 -17.82
C GLY A 19 1.65 6.22 -19.22
N VAL A 20 0.70 6.36 -20.16
CA VAL A 20 0.98 6.86 -21.51
C VAL A 20 1.47 8.31 -21.47
N VAL A 21 0.90 9.16 -20.62
CA VAL A 21 1.33 10.56 -20.49
C VAL A 21 2.75 10.64 -19.96
N PHE A 22 3.09 9.88 -18.90
CA PHE A 22 4.47 9.80 -18.42
C PHE A 22 5.43 9.24 -19.47
N MET A 23 5.04 8.18 -20.19
CA MET A 23 5.87 7.66 -21.27
C MET A 23 6.14 8.69 -22.36
N ALA A 24 5.14 9.49 -22.73
CA ALA A 24 5.30 10.55 -23.72
C ALA A 24 6.29 11.62 -23.23
N HIS A 25 6.17 12.09 -21.99
CA HIS A 25 7.10 13.06 -21.42
C HIS A 25 8.53 12.51 -21.28
N GLY A 26 8.67 11.28 -20.80
CA GLY A 26 9.97 10.63 -20.69
C GLY A 26 10.61 10.41 -22.06
N TRP A 27 9.82 10.02 -23.06
CA TRP A 27 10.28 9.87 -24.43
C TRP A 27 10.78 11.18 -25.02
N GLN A 28 10.05 12.28 -24.84
CA GLN A 28 10.48 13.61 -25.28
C GLN A 28 11.84 14.01 -24.66
N LYS A 29 12.06 13.71 -23.37
CA LYS A 29 13.35 13.99 -22.71
C LYS A 29 14.48 13.11 -23.24
N ILE A 30 14.20 11.85 -23.56
CA ILE A 30 15.20 10.96 -24.19
C ILE A 30 15.54 11.43 -25.60
N GLU A 31 14.55 11.85 -26.39
CA GLU A 31 14.74 12.35 -27.75
C GLU A 31 15.51 13.67 -27.78
N ALA A 32 15.19 14.60 -26.86
CA ALA A 32 15.96 15.83 -26.67
C ALA A 32 17.40 15.56 -26.18
N GLY A 33 17.57 14.47 -25.44
CA GLY A 33 18.84 14.09 -24.83
C GLY A 33 19.02 14.67 -23.42
N VAL A 34 19.78 13.94 -22.61
CA VAL A 34 20.03 14.30 -21.20
C VAL A 34 20.73 15.65 -21.08
N THR A 35 21.66 15.97 -21.98
CA THR A 35 22.38 17.26 -21.94
C THR A 35 21.44 18.44 -22.14
N ALA A 36 20.60 18.41 -23.18
CA ALA A 36 19.64 19.49 -23.45
C ALA A 36 18.60 19.62 -22.33
N THR A 37 18.10 18.50 -21.82
CA THR A 37 17.17 18.49 -20.68
C THR A 37 17.84 19.06 -19.42
N SER A 38 19.10 18.71 -19.17
CA SER A 38 19.89 19.23 -18.05
C SER A 38 20.09 20.75 -18.17
N GLU A 39 20.40 21.27 -19.35
CA GLU A 39 20.53 22.72 -19.58
C GLU A 39 19.21 23.46 -19.32
N SER A 40 18.08 22.88 -19.77
CA SER A 40 16.75 23.43 -19.47
C SER A 40 16.47 23.44 -17.97
N PHE A 41 16.79 22.36 -17.25
CA PHE A 41 16.60 22.26 -15.81
C PHE A 41 17.51 23.21 -15.02
N ASP A 42 18.74 23.43 -15.49
CA ASP A 42 19.65 24.41 -14.89
C ASP A 42 19.10 25.84 -15.03
N GLY A 43 18.56 26.18 -16.21
CA GLY A 43 17.88 27.47 -16.44
C GLY A 43 16.64 27.70 -15.57
N LEU A 44 16.01 26.63 -15.08
CA LEU A 44 14.86 26.65 -14.17
C LEU A 44 15.27 26.59 -12.68
N GLY A 45 16.57 26.51 -12.38
CA GLY A 45 17.07 26.46 -11.01
C GLY A 45 16.89 25.11 -10.29
N VAL A 46 16.71 24.02 -11.05
CA VAL A 46 16.62 22.66 -10.50
C VAL A 46 17.99 22.24 -9.93
N PRO A 47 18.07 21.78 -8.67
CA PRO A 47 19.33 21.31 -8.11
C PRO A 47 19.78 20.01 -8.78
N LEU A 48 21.10 19.87 -8.98
CA LEU A 48 21.71 18.72 -9.67
C LEU A 48 21.03 18.43 -11.03
N PRO A 49 21.04 19.41 -11.96
CA PRO A 49 20.20 19.38 -13.16
C PRO A 49 20.42 18.13 -14.03
N THR A 50 21.66 17.65 -14.14
CA THR A 50 21.97 16.43 -14.89
C THR A 50 21.37 15.19 -14.23
N ALA A 51 21.44 15.09 -12.89
CA ALA A 51 20.85 13.97 -12.18
C ALA A 51 19.32 14.00 -12.26
N ALA A 52 18.71 15.19 -12.14
CA ALA A 52 17.28 15.38 -12.31
C ALA A 52 16.80 15.07 -13.74
N ALA A 53 17.58 15.44 -14.77
CA ALA A 53 17.28 15.13 -16.16
C ALA A 53 17.31 13.63 -16.43
N VAL A 54 18.35 12.92 -15.94
CA VAL A 54 18.41 11.45 -16.02
C VAL A 54 17.24 10.84 -15.25
N TYR A 55 17.01 11.27 -14.02
CA TYR A 55 15.91 10.76 -13.19
C TYR A 55 14.56 10.90 -13.90
N SER A 56 14.16 12.11 -14.26
CA SER A 56 12.86 12.37 -14.89
C SER A 56 12.71 11.62 -16.21
N ALA A 57 13.71 11.63 -17.10
CA ALA A 57 13.62 10.93 -18.38
C ALA A 57 13.37 9.42 -18.22
N PHE A 58 14.14 8.76 -17.34
CA PHE A 58 14.01 7.31 -17.16
C PHE A 58 12.83 6.93 -16.25
N VAL A 59 12.55 7.70 -15.20
CA VAL A 59 11.44 7.41 -14.29
C VAL A 59 10.10 7.66 -14.96
N GLU A 60 9.94 8.73 -15.73
CA GLU A 60 8.70 8.95 -16.48
C GLU A 60 8.51 7.87 -17.55
N LEU A 61 9.57 7.52 -18.30
CA LEU A 61 9.46 6.52 -19.37
C LEU A 61 9.24 5.10 -18.82
N LEU A 62 10.16 4.62 -17.98
CA LEU A 62 10.11 3.26 -17.45
C LEU A 62 9.04 3.12 -16.36
N GLY A 63 8.85 4.15 -15.53
CA GLY A 63 7.79 4.18 -14.54
C GLY A 63 6.42 4.25 -15.20
N GLY A 64 6.24 5.02 -16.28
CA GLY A 64 5.02 5.00 -17.07
C GLY A 64 4.72 3.59 -17.63
N ALA A 65 5.71 2.93 -18.23
CA ALA A 65 5.55 1.55 -18.72
C ALA A 65 5.24 0.54 -17.60
N ALA A 66 5.94 0.64 -16.46
CA ALA A 66 5.70 -0.19 -15.29
C ALA A 66 4.30 0.05 -14.70
N LEU A 67 3.82 1.30 -14.70
CA LEU A 67 2.49 1.65 -14.24
C LEU A 67 1.41 0.99 -15.12
N ILE A 68 1.56 1.05 -16.44
CA ILE A 68 0.66 0.38 -17.39
C ILE A 68 0.61 -1.12 -17.10
N ALA A 69 1.78 -1.76 -16.95
CA ALA A 69 1.87 -3.19 -16.64
C ALA A 69 1.30 -3.53 -15.24
N GLY A 70 1.23 -2.56 -14.33
CA GLY A 70 0.95 -2.82 -12.92
C GLY A 70 2.09 -3.57 -12.25
N LEU A 71 3.32 -3.12 -12.50
CA LEU A 71 4.54 -3.68 -11.92
C LEU A 71 5.05 -2.75 -10.80
N GLY A 72 5.24 -3.31 -9.61
CA GLY A 72 5.78 -2.59 -8.46
C GLY A 72 5.01 -1.33 -8.11
N LEU A 73 3.67 -1.34 -8.24
CA LEU A 73 2.83 -0.14 -8.17
C LEU A 73 3.11 0.81 -6.99
N PRO A 74 3.36 0.33 -5.75
CA PRO A 74 3.72 1.21 -4.64
C PRO A 74 4.99 2.03 -4.91
N ILE A 75 6.01 1.38 -5.46
CA ILE A 75 7.32 1.98 -5.74
C ILE A 75 7.23 2.87 -6.98
N THR A 76 6.65 2.33 -8.06
CA THR A 76 6.46 3.06 -9.32
C THR A 76 5.66 4.35 -9.11
N GLY A 77 4.53 4.27 -8.38
CA GLY A 77 3.71 5.43 -8.06
C GLY A 77 4.43 6.46 -7.18
N ALA A 78 5.24 6.00 -6.21
CA ALA A 78 6.01 6.91 -5.36
C ALA A 78 7.10 7.66 -6.15
N LEU A 79 7.80 6.97 -7.05
CA LEU A 79 8.81 7.60 -7.92
C LEU A 79 8.18 8.64 -8.84
N LEU A 80 7.10 8.29 -9.55
CA LEU A 80 6.38 9.23 -10.41
C LEU A 80 5.79 10.41 -9.63
N PHE A 81 5.35 10.18 -8.39
CA PHE A 81 4.87 11.26 -7.52
C PHE A 81 5.99 12.24 -7.14
N VAL A 82 7.17 11.73 -6.76
CA VAL A 82 8.33 12.58 -6.44
C VAL A 82 8.76 13.40 -7.66
N ASP A 83 8.74 12.80 -8.84
CA ASP A 83 8.99 13.49 -10.10
C ASP A 83 8.02 14.67 -10.32
N MET A 84 6.71 14.44 -10.13
CA MET A 84 5.70 15.50 -10.24
C MET A 84 5.85 16.58 -9.15
N VAL A 85 6.28 16.23 -7.93
CA VAL A 85 6.61 17.23 -6.90
C VAL A 85 7.77 18.11 -7.35
N GLY A 86 8.81 17.54 -7.95
CA GLY A 86 9.92 18.29 -8.52
C GLY A 86 9.45 19.24 -9.63
N ALA A 87 8.68 18.71 -10.60
CA ALA A 87 8.11 19.51 -11.68
C ALA A 87 7.22 20.66 -11.15
N PHE A 88 6.44 20.42 -10.10
CA PHE A 88 5.63 21.46 -9.47
C PHE A 88 6.52 22.54 -8.85
N VAL A 89 7.45 22.16 -7.98
CA VAL A 89 8.26 23.11 -7.18
C VAL A 89 9.15 23.98 -8.06
N PHE A 90 9.79 23.40 -9.07
CA PHE A 90 10.81 24.12 -9.85
C PHE A 90 10.30 24.72 -11.15
N VAL A 91 9.21 24.18 -11.72
CA VAL A 91 8.72 24.63 -13.03
C VAL A 91 7.41 25.40 -12.90
N HIS A 92 6.45 24.90 -12.12
CA HIS A 92 5.08 25.43 -12.12
C HIS A 92 4.66 26.17 -10.83
N ALA A 93 5.52 26.29 -9.82
CA ALA A 93 5.14 26.84 -8.50
C ALA A 93 4.75 28.32 -8.54
N GLY A 94 5.26 29.06 -9.51
CA GLY A 94 4.88 30.46 -9.77
C GLY A 94 3.66 30.62 -10.66
N GLU A 95 3.14 29.53 -11.22
CA GLU A 95 2.06 29.54 -12.20
C GLU A 95 0.69 29.40 -11.53
N GLY A 96 -0.36 29.86 -12.21
CA GLY A 96 -1.75 29.61 -11.81
C GLY A 96 -2.16 28.16 -12.07
N LEU A 97 -3.35 27.77 -11.58
CA LEU A 97 -3.92 26.45 -11.90
C LEU A 97 -4.04 26.27 -13.42
N PHE A 98 -4.52 27.31 -14.10
CA PHE A 98 -4.53 27.48 -15.54
C PHE A 98 -3.68 28.72 -15.85
N LEU A 99 -2.76 28.63 -16.82
CA LEU A 99 -2.09 29.81 -17.36
C LEU A 99 -2.90 30.30 -18.57
N VAL A 100 -3.58 31.43 -18.42
CA VAL A 100 -4.27 32.10 -19.53
C VAL A 100 -3.68 33.50 -19.63
N ASP A 101 -2.79 33.70 -20.59
CA ASP A 101 -2.27 35.03 -20.92
C ASP A 101 -2.94 35.55 -22.20
N GLY A 102 -3.90 36.46 -22.02
CA GLY A 102 -4.60 37.15 -23.10
C GLY A 102 -5.34 36.21 -24.07
N THR A 103 -4.63 35.75 -25.11
CA THR A 103 -5.14 34.90 -26.20
C THR A 103 -4.56 33.49 -26.23
N THR A 104 -3.55 33.19 -25.41
CA THR A 104 -2.89 31.88 -25.38
C THR A 104 -3.21 31.19 -24.06
N VAL A 105 -3.72 29.96 -24.17
CA VAL A 105 -3.85 29.06 -23.02
C VAL A 105 -2.55 28.26 -22.95
N GLU A 106 -1.76 28.52 -21.91
CA GLU A 106 -0.60 27.71 -21.57
C GLU A 106 -0.95 26.78 -20.41
N ASN A 107 -0.18 25.70 -20.26
CA ASN A 107 -0.41 24.73 -19.21
C ASN A 107 0.07 25.33 -17.89
N GLY A 108 -0.83 25.50 -16.92
CA GLY A 108 -0.44 25.77 -15.53
C GLY A 108 -0.03 24.49 -14.81
N PHE A 109 -0.10 24.49 -13.49
CA PHE A 109 0.27 23.30 -12.70
C PHE A 109 -0.76 22.16 -12.70
N GLU A 110 -1.90 22.31 -13.39
CA GLU A 110 -3.01 21.34 -13.40
C GLU A 110 -2.58 19.91 -13.73
N LEU A 111 -1.76 19.76 -14.77
CA LEU A 111 -1.37 18.45 -15.29
C LEU A 111 -0.45 17.78 -14.27
N VAL A 112 0.55 18.51 -13.78
CA VAL A 112 1.47 18.05 -12.74
C VAL A 112 0.73 17.64 -11.47
N LEU A 113 -0.26 18.43 -11.04
CA LEU A 113 -1.08 18.10 -9.88
C LEU A 113 -1.88 16.82 -10.10
N VAL A 114 -2.58 16.68 -11.23
CA VAL A 114 -3.43 15.51 -11.51
C VAL A 114 -2.58 14.24 -11.64
N LEU A 115 -1.47 14.29 -12.39
CA LEU A 115 -0.55 13.16 -12.50
C LEU A 115 0.12 12.81 -11.18
N GLY A 116 0.50 13.83 -10.38
CA GLY A 116 1.04 13.61 -9.04
C GLY A 116 0.04 12.90 -8.14
N MET A 117 -1.18 13.41 -8.04
CA MET A 117 -2.21 12.79 -7.19
C MET A 117 -2.63 11.40 -7.67
N ALA A 118 -2.69 11.16 -8.98
CA ALA A 118 -2.93 9.83 -9.52
C ALA A 118 -1.78 8.87 -9.18
N SER A 119 -0.53 9.31 -9.32
CA SER A 119 0.66 8.53 -8.97
C SER A 119 0.69 8.18 -7.48
N LEU A 120 0.33 9.13 -6.61
CA LEU A 120 0.20 8.91 -5.18
C LEU A 120 -0.90 7.90 -4.85
N LEU A 121 -2.04 7.96 -5.55
CA LEU A 121 -3.12 6.98 -5.40
C LEU A 121 -2.67 5.57 -5.81
N PHE A 122 -1.90 5.44 -6.88
CA PHE A 122 -1.31 4.15 -7.25
C PHE A 122 -0.28 3.67 -6.24
N ALA A 123 0.54 4.58 -5.69
CA ALA A 123 1.49 4.29 -4.64
C ALA A 123 0.78 3.72 -3.39
N ALA A 124 -0.40 4.25 -3.06
CA ALA A 124 -1.25 3.82 -1.95
C ALA A 124 -2.05 2.52 -2.22
N GLY A 125 -1.87 1.88 -3.39
CA GLY A 125 -2.57 0.63 -3.73
C GLY A 125 -3.84 0.79 -4.56
N GLY A 126 -4.09 1.97 -5.12
CA GLY A 126 -5.24 2.28 -5.97
C GLY A 126 -5.26 1.61 -7.36
N GLY A 127 -4.24 0.83 -7.73
CA GLY A 127 -4.10 0.28 -9.08
C GLY A 127 -4.94 -0.96 -9.42
N GLY A 128 -5.80 -1.42 -8.49
CA GLY A 128 -6.68 -2.56 -8.71
C GLY A 128 -5.97 -3.91 -8.69
N ARG A 129 -6.72 -4.99 -8.91
CA ARG A 129 -6.21 -6.36 -8.81
C ARG A 129 -5.54 -6.87 -10.09
N LEU A 130 -5.91 -6.32 -11.24
CA LEU A 130 -5.40 -6.75 -12.55
C LEU A 130 -3.99 -6.19 -12.81
N THR A 131 -3.01 -6.73 -12.09
CA THR A 131 -1.61 -6.28 -12.12
C THR A 131 -0.71 -7.47 -12.44
N VAL A 132 0.41 -7.21 -13.12
CA VAL A 132 1.44 -8.24 -13.35
C VAL A 132 1.98 -8.75 -12.01
N ASP A 133 2.10 -7.88 -11.00
CA ASP A 133 2.47 -8.26 -9.63
C ASP A 133 1.58 -9.39 -9.08
N GLN A 134 0.26 -9.22 -9.14
CA GLN A 134 -0.68 -10.24 -8.66
C GLN A 134 -0.69 -11.50 -9.52
N TRP A 135 -0.45 -11.39 -10.83
CA TRP A 135 -0.32 -12.55 -11.70
C TRP A 135 0.91 -13.40 -11.32
N ILE A 136 2.06 -12.76 -11.08
CA ILE A 136 3.30 -13.43 -10.66
C ILE A 136 3.11 -14.09 -9.29
N VAL A 137 2.57 -13.36 -8.31
CA VAL A 137 2.32 -13.90 -6.95
C VAL A 137 1.36 -15.08 -7.01
N ARG A 138 0.26 -14.98 -7.77
CA ARG A 138 -0.72 -16.07 -7.92
C ARG A 138 -0.13 -17.30 -8.60
N LYS A 139 0.77 -17.13 -9.59
CA LYS A 139 1.47 -18.25 -10.23
C LYS A 139 2.46 -18.92 -9.28
N ARG A 140 3.18 -18.16 -8.44
CA ARG A 140 4.12 -18.73 -7.46
C ARG A 140 3.43 -19.50 -6.34
N LEU A 141 2.21 -19.10 -5.96
CA LEU A 141 1.42 -19.79 -4.95
C LEU A 141 0.71 -21.06 -5.45
N ARG A 142 0.58 -21.24 -6.78
CA ARG A 142 0.08 -22.47 -7.42
C ARG A 142 1.23 -23.40 -7.79
N ARG A 143 1.92 -23.96 -6.80
CA ARG A 143 2.99 -24.94 -7.03
C ARG A 143 2.39 -26.32 -7.35
N PRO A 144 3.13 -27.24 -8.02
CA PRO A 144 2.63 -28.54 -8.51
C PRO A 144 2.07 -29.50 -7.44
N GLU A 145 2.40 -29.28 -6.16
CA GLU A 145 1.87 -30.10 -5.05
C GLU A 145 0.34 -30.04 -4.97
N ASP A 146 -0.27 -28.93 -5.42
CA ASP A 146 -1.72 -28.78 -5.50
C ASP A 146 -2.32 -29.64 -6.64
N ASP A 147 -1.62 -29.80 -7.77
CA ASP A 147 -2.10 -30.60 -8.90
C ASP A 147 -2.01 -32.11 -8.58
N GLU A 148 -0.95 -32.57 -7.91
CA GLU A 148 -0.83 -33.96 -7.41
C GLU A 148 -1.90 -34.26 -6.34
N GLY A 149 -2.12 -33.33 -5.40
CA GLY A 149 -3.17 -33.48 -4.39
C GLY A 149 -4.60 -33.45 -4.94
N GLU A 150 -4.83 -32.73 -6.04
CA GLU A 150 -6.13 -32.68 -6.71
C GLU A 150 -6.40 -33.96 -7.53
N GLU A 151 -5.37 -34.57 -8.11
CA GLU A 151 -5.45 -35.90 -8.74
C GLU A 151 -5.68 -37.01 -7.72
N ASP A 152 -4.96 -36.99 -6.60
CA ASP A 152 -5.15 -37.93 -5.49
C ASP A 152 -6.55 -37.84 -4.89
N ALA A 153 -7.06 -36.62 -4.65
CA ALA A 153 -8.42 -36.41 -4.17
C ALA A 153 -9.48 -36.88 -5.17
N LYS A 154 -9.28 -36.65 -6.47
CA LYS A 154 -10.16 -37.17 -7.53
C LYS A 154 -10.14 -38.70 -7.58
N SER A 155 -8.98 -39.33 -7.44
CA SER A 155 -8.83 -40.78 -7.40
C SER A 155 -9.52 -41.41 -6.18
N PHE A 156 -9.42 -40.76 -5.02
CA PHE A 156 -10.05 -41.21 -3.78
C PHE A 156 -11.58 -41.12 -3.87
N VAL A 157 -12.11 -40.01 -4.38
CA VAL A 157 -13.57 -39.84 -4.60
C VAL A 157 -14.10 -40.87 -5.61
N GLU A 158 -13.34 -41.17 -6.66
CA GLU A 158 -13.71 -42.21 -7.63
C GLU A 158 -13.68 -43.61 -6.98
N SER A 159 -12.72 -43.89 -6.10
CA SER A 159 -12.67 -45.16 -5.35
C SER A 159 -13.89 -45.34 -4.43
N LEU A 160 -14.38 -44.25 -3.80
CA LEU A 160 -15.58 -44.27 -2.97
C LEU A 160 -16.84 -44.51 -3.80
N ARG A 161 -16.95 -43.88 -4.97
CA ARG A 161 -18.06 -44.10 -5.92
C ARG A 161 -18.09 -45.54 -6.44
N GLN A 162 -16.93 -46.17 -6.66
CA GLN A 162 -16.83 -47.58 -7.03
C GLN A 162 -17.20 -48.53 -5.88
N ALA A 163 -16.90 -48.16 -4.64
CA ALA A 163 -17.32 -48.92 -3.46
C ALA A 163 -18.84 -48.87 -3.24
N GLU A 164 -19.47 -47.72 -3.52
CA GLU A 164 -20.91 -47.51 -3.37
C GLU A 164 -21.76 -48.20 -4.45
N THR A 165 -21.17 -48.48 -5.62
CA THR A 165 -21.83 -49.18 -6.74
C THR A 165 -21.71 -50.70 -6.70
N LYS A 166 -20.94 -51.27 -5.76
CA LYS A 166 -20.77 -52.72 -5.61
C LYS A 166 -21.88 -53.33 -4.75
N PRO A 167 -22.73 -54.25 -5.27
CA PRO A 167 -23.80 -54.85 -4.47
C PRO A 167 -23.22 -55.73 -3.35
N LEU A 168 -23.73 -55.57 -2.12
CA LEU A 168 -23.38 -56.43 -0.98
C LEU A 168 -23.64 -57.92 -1.29
N PRO A 169 -22.71 -58.84 -0.98
CA PRO A 169 -22.96 -60.28 -1.10
C PRO A 169 -24.05 -60.70 -0.09
N LYS A 170 -25.02 -61.50 -0.54
CA LYS A 170 -26.13 -62.02 0.31
C LYS A 170 -25.58 -62.83 1.50
N PRO A 171 -26.13 -62.66 2.71
CA PRO A 171 -25.67 -63.41 3.88
C PRO A 171 -26.10 -64.88 3.79
N ALA A 172 -25.12 -65.78 3.85
CA ALA A 172 -25.35 -67.21 3.99
C ALA A 172 -25.80 -67.57 5.42
N ARG A 173 -26.65 -68.62 5.51
CA ARG A 173 -27.40 -69.12 6.67
C ARG A 173 -26.59 -69.35 7.96
N LYS A 174 -27.23 -69.09 9.11
CA LYS A 174 -26.79 -69.44 10.48
C LYS A 174 -26.68 -70.96 10.70
N PRO A 175 -25.72 -71.41 11.54
CA PRO A 175 -25.94 -72.54 12.45
C PRO A 175 -26.04 -72.10 13.92
N SER A 176 -26.64 -73.00 14.70
CA SER A 176 -27.18 -72.97 16.05
C SER A 176 -26.22 -72.66 17.22
N SER A 177 -26.77 -72.02 18.25
CA SER A 177 -26.17 -71.78 19.58
C SER A 177 -25.83 -73.05 20.35
N PRO A 178 -24.86 -73.00 21.29
CA PRO A 178 -25.02 -73.71 22.55
C PRO A 178 -24.78 -72.85 23.80
N ARG A 179 -25.79 -72.92 24.67
CA ARG A 179 -25.80 -73.03 26.15
C ARG A 179 -25.07 -71.99 27.02
N GLN A 180 -25.90 -71.29 27.82
CA GLN A 180 -25.51 -70.48 28.98
C GLN A 180 -25.09 -71.36 30.16
N GLU A 181 -24.00 -70.99 30.83
CA GLU A 181 -23.75 -71.28 32.25
C GLU A 181 -23.36 -69.98 32.98
N LYS A 182 -23.77 -69.86 34.24
CA LYS A 182 -23.63 -68.69 35.14
C LYS A 182 -23.29 -69.24 36.55
N PRO A 183 -22.88 -68.42 37.53
CA PRO A 183 -21.59 -67.75 37.80
C PRO A 183 -20.94 -68.32 39.10
N PRO A 184 -19.92 -67.72 39.78
CA PRO A 184 -20.20 -66.61 40.73
C PRO A 184 -19.06 -65.59 41.07
N SER A 185 -19.51 -64.45 41.62
CA SER A 185 -18.91 -63.59 42.67
C SER A 185 -17.66 -62.71 42.42
N ALA A 186 -17.85 -61.41 42.70
CA ALA A 186 -16.83 -60.35 42.83
C ALA A 186 -15.86 -60.57 44.02
N PRO A 187 -14.75 -59.79 44.11
CA PRO A 187 -14.84 -58.64 45.03
C PRO A 187 -14.01 -57.38 44.67
N ARG A 188 -14.55 -56.26 45.20
CA ARG A 188 -13.93 -55.06 45.79
C ARG A 188 -13.36 -53.93 44.92
N GLN A 189 -13.97 -52.77 45.16
CA GLN A 189 -13.53 -51.42 44.82
C GLN A 189 -12.25 -51.05 45.56
N GLU A 190 -11.34 -50.36 44.86
CA GLU A 190 -10.32 -49.53 45.48
C GLU A 190 -10.51 -48.06 45.02
N LYS A 191 -10.60 -47.19 46.02
CA LYS A 191 -11.02 -45.80 45.94
C LYS A 191 -9.77 -44.93 45.76
N ALA A 192 -9.61 -44.27 44.62
CA ALA A 192 -8.53 -43.29 44.43
C ALA A 192 -8.96 -41.89 44.95
N PRO A 193 -8.06 -41.08 45.53
CA PRO A 193 -8.40 -39.85 46.25
C PRO A 193 -8.64 -38.63 45.34
N ALA A 194 -9.35 -37.65 45.91
CA ALA A 194 -9.80 -36.38 45.32
C ALA A 194 -8.67 -35.38 44.98
N PRO A 195 -8.90 -34.43 44.05
CA PRO A 195 -7.93 -33.39 43.68
C PRO A 195 -7.88 -32.25 44.71
N PRO A 196 -6.72 -31.60 44.94
CA PRO A 196 -6.64 -30.43 45.82
C PRO A 196 -7.14 -29.14 45.16
N GLU A 197 -7.87 -28.34 45.94
CA GLU A 197 -8.37 -26.98 45.66
C GLU A 197 -7.25 -25.92 45.66
N PRO A 198 -7.52 -24.72 45.09
CA PRO A 198 -6.52 -23.66 44.86
C PRO A 198 -6.29 -22.79 46.10
N THR A 199 -5.05 -22.34 46.30
CA THR A 199 -4.67 -21.37 47.34
C THR A 199 -4.11 -20.10 46.72
N ASP A 200 -4.74 -18.97 47.03
CA ASP A 200 -4.27 -17.60 46.80
C ASP A 200 -3.51 -17.06 48.06
N PRO A 201 -2.83 -15.89 47.98
CA PRO A 201 -1.43 -15.72 48.40
C PRO A 201 -1.25 -15.12 49.81
N PRO A 202 0.01 -14.95 50.26
CA PRO A 202 0.32 -13.74 51.01
C PRO A 202 1.63 -13.03 50.63
N ALA A 203 1.61 -11.76 51.03
CA ALA A 203 2.59 -10.70 50.86
C ALA A 203 3.86 -10.81 51.73
N GLY A 204 4.83 -9.93 51.42
CA GLY A 204 6.00 -9.58 52.24
C GLY A 204 7.11 -9.06 51.32
N ASP A 205 7.23 -7.77 51.02
CA ASP A 205 7.60 -6.62 51.87
C ASP A 205 9.12 -6.43 52.09
N THR A 206 9.51 -5.17 51.95
CA THR A 206 10.68 -4.42 52.44
C THR A 206 11.97 -4.28 51.62
N GLY A 207 12.25 -2.99 51.34
CA GLY A 207 13.60 -2.39 51.32
C GLY A 207 14.10 -2.06 49.92
N GLY A 208 14.08 -0.84 49.40
CA GLY A 208 14.16 0.48 50.03
C GLY A 208 15.51 1.12 49.70
N LYS A 209 15.52 2.16 48.84
CA LYS A 209 16.37 3.35 48.99
C LYS A 209 15.98 4.47 48.01
N ASN A 210 15.53 5.56 48.63
CA ASN A 210 15.38 6.91 48.11
C ASN A 210 16.73 7.51 47.68
N THR A 211 16.68 8.37 46.66
CA THR A 211 17.15 9.78 46.65
C THR A 211 16.52 10.45 45.42
N GLY A 212 15.60 11.40 45.56
CA GLY A 212 15.87 12.85 45.45
C GLY A 212 15.99 13.26 43.98
N THR A 213 15.30 14.25 43.41
CA THR A 213 14.79 15.52 43.97
C THR A 213 13.78 16.09 42.96
N GLU A 214 12.83 16.86 43.49
CA GLU A 214 11.78 17.63 42.82
C GLU A 214 12.34 18.66 41.84
N ASP A 215 11.60 18.96 40.76
CA ASP A 215 11.14 20.34 40.55
C ASP A 215 10.02 20.41 39.50
N ASP A 216 8.86 20.82 40.00
CA ASP A 216 7.71 21.33 39.26
C ASP A 216 8.07 22.68 38.62
N THR A 217 7.57 22.94 37.41
CA THR A 217 7.19 24.32 37.04
C THR A 217 6.18 24.34 35.90
N LEU A 218 4.91 24.46 36.27
CA LEU A 218 3.89 25.15 35.49
C LEU A 218 4.21 26.65 35.46
N VAL A 219 3.91 27.35 34.35
CA VAL A 219 3.22 28.66 34.32
C VAL A 219 3.14 29.24 32.89
N ALA A 220 1.94 29.72 32.58
CA ALA A 220 1.52 30.45 31.38
C ALA A 220 2.21 31.82 31.21
N GLY A 221 2.28 32.33 29.97
CA GLY A 221 2.81 33.68 29.76
C GLY A 221 2.73 34.26 28.35
N ARG A 222 1.51 34.62 27.92
CA ARG A 222 1.23 35.55 26.81
C ARG A 222 1.77 36.96 27.15
N ARG A 223 2.53 37.61 26.24
CA ARG A 223 2.36 39.04 25.85
C ARG A 223 3.30 39.49 24.72
N LYS A 224 2.68 39.93 23.62
CA LYS A 224 3.22 40.85 22.61
C LYS A 224 3.54 42.20 23.25
N SER A 225 4.65 42.82 22.85
CA SER A 225 4.90 44.25 23.01
C SER A 225 4.98 44.92 21.62
N PRO A 226 4.25 46.03 21.37
CA PRO A 226 4.25 46.73 20.09
C PRO A 226 5.35 47.81 20.08
N ARG A 227 6.21 47.83 19.06
CA ARG A 227 7.12 48.96 18.85
C ARG A 227 6.47 49.96 17.89
N ARG A 228 5.85 50.97 18.50
CA ARG A 228 5.34 52.17 17.83
C ARG A 228 6.51 53.11 17.57
N ARG A 229 6.80 53.46 16.32
CA ARG A 229 7.40 54.76 15.98
C ARG A 229 6.46 55.47 15.01
N ARG A 230 6.06 56.67 15.43
CA ARG A 230 5.26 57.65 14.68
C ARG A 230 6.11 58.29 13.58
N ALA A 231 5.42 58.65 12.50
CA ALA A 231 5.78 59.52 11.37
C ALA A 231 6.09 60.98 11.83
N PRO A 232 6.45 61.96 10.96
CA PRO A 232 5.56 62.48 9.90
C PRO A 232 6.27 63.00 8.62
N GLY A 233 5.51 63.32 7.58
CA GLY A 233 6.00 64.15 6.47
C GLY A 233 5.25 63.99 5.17
N THR A 234 4.03 64.54 5.11
CA THR A 234 3.35 64.96 3.89
C THR A 234 4.12 66.10 3.23
N ASP A 235 4.25 66.10 1.90
CA ASP A 235 3.71 67.24 1.12
C ASP A 235 3.43 66.84 -0.35
N PRO A 236 2.36 67.38 -0.96
CA PRO A 236 1.95 67.16 -2.34
C PRO A 236 2.38 68.31 -3.25
N GLY A 237 2.18 68.13 -4.56
CA GLY A 237 2.53 69.10 -5.60
C GLY A 237 3.81 68.69 -6.30
N ASP A 238 3.91 68.71 -7.61
CA ASP A 238 3.35 69.74 -8.46
C ASP A 238 3.20 69.26 -9.91
N THR A 239 2.21 69.88 -10.53
CA THR A 239 1.84 70.05 -11.94
C THR A 239 3.03 70.03 -12.93
N GLY A 240 2.91 69.64 -14.20
CA GLY A 240 1.85 69.84 -15.19
C GLY A 240 2.40 69.50 -16.59
N PRO A 241 1.68 69.85 -17.69
CA PRO A 241 1.55 68.99 -18.87
C PRO A 241 2.25 69.50 -20.16
N THR A 242 2.02 68.72 -21.23
CA THR A 242 2.30 68.86 -22.69
C THR A 242 3.64 68.33 -23.19
#